data_AF-A0A2E4UP92-F1
#
_entry.id   AF-A0A2E4UP92-F1
#
_cell.length_a   1.000
_cell.length_b   1.000
_cell.length_c   1.000
_cell.angle_alpha   90.00
_cell.angle_beta   90.00
_cell.angle_gamma   90.00
#
_symmetry.space_group_name_H-M   'P 1'
#
loop_
_entity.id
_entity.type
_entity.pdbx_description
1 polymer ?
#
loop_
_entity_poly.entity_id
_entity_poly.type
_entity_poly.pdbx_seq_one_letter_code
_entity_poly.pdbx_strand_id
1 'polypeptide(L)'
;MKVAEHLVTPELRGIVVDLFGPDASGLFKTYTDQPQILFSLPHGREWFLPYTGWHLDVPGIAGVDEPGYQMFTFLEPVVAGQAGTLVAAGSHRFVTPRVGILRSKNVKRILKRHEVFRRLMSSDGADRMQLMADETEVDGVPVQVRELTGKPGDVWLMDMRSLHTIAPNAADKPRVMVTERFVQPEAYERMMAVYRKRAEPGLLRT
;
A
#
# COMPACT_ATOMS: atom_id res chain seq x y z
N MET A 1 -24.10 8.10 -15.43
CA MET A 1 -22.77 8.60 -15.81
C MET A 1 -21.74 7.86 -14.97
N LYS A 2 -21.04 6.87 -15.53
CA LYS A 2 -20.03 6.10 -14.80
C LYS A 2 -18.72 6.89 -14.75
N VAL A 3 -18.60 7.81 -13.81
CA VAL A 3 -17.40 8.66 -13.61
C VAL A 3 -16.13 7.81 -13.43
N ALA A 4 -16.27 6.56 -12.98
CA ALA A 4 -15.19 5.60 -12.78
C ALA A 4 -14.46 5.13 -14.06
N GLU A 5 -15.12 5.09 -15.23
CA GLU A 5 -14.52 4.56 -16.47
C GLU A 5 -13.41 5.48 -17.03
N HIS A 6 -13.27 6.71 -16.50
CA HIS A 6 -12.32 7.71 -16.99
C HIS A 6 -11.05 7.88 -16.13
N LEU A 7 -10.90 7.16 -15.01
CA LEU A 7 -9.76 7.36 -14.11
C LEU A 7 -8.50 6.59 -14.54
N VAL A 8 -8.66 5.45 -15.22
CA VAL A 8 -7.53 4.70 -15.80
C VAL A 8 -7.33 5.16 -17.24
N THR A 9 -6.65 6.29 -17.40
CA THR A 9 -6.39 6.84 -18.73
C THR A 9 -5.39 5.97 -19.51
N PRO A 10 -5.34 6.08 -20.86
CA PRO A 10 -4.33 5.39 -21.66
C PRO A 10 -2.89 5.67 -21.21
N GLU A 11 -2.61 6.90 -20.77
CA GLU A 11 -1.29 7.31 -20.28
C GLU A 11 -0.94 6.60 -18.97
N LEU A 12 -1.86 6.58 -18.00
CA LEU A 12 -1.65 5.84 -16.75
C LEU A 12 -1.49 4.35 -17.02
N ARG A 13 -2.27 3.79 -17.94
CA ARG A 13 -2.14 2.40 -18.35
C ARG A 13 -0.76 2.11 -18.94
N GLY A 14 -0.22 3.01 -19.75
CA GLY A 14 1.15 2.92 -20.28
C GLY A 14 2.19 2.88 -19.17
N ILE A 15 2.10 3.80 -18.19
CA ILE A 15 3.01 3.85 -17.04
C ILE A 15 2.96 2.54 -16.24
N VAL A 16 1.76 1.98 -16.01
CA VAL A 16 1.61 0.71 -15.27
C VAL A 16 2.21 -0.46 -16.04
N VAL A 17 2.09 -0.49 -17.37
CA VAL A 17 2.76 -1.49 -18.22
C VAL A 17 4.27 -1.34 -18.12
N ASP A 18 4.79 -0.11 -18.20
CA ASP A 18 6.24 0.15 -18.10
C ASP A 18 6.80 -0.28 -16.75
N LEU A 19 6.05 -0.07 -15.65
CA LEU A 19 6.44 -0.51 -14.31
C LEU A 19 6.54 -2.03 -14.21
N PHE A 20 5.57 -2.76 -14.76
CA PHE A 20 5.62 -4.22 -14.78
C PHE A 20 6.61 -4.81 -15.79
N GLY A 21 7.12 -3.98 -16.71
CA GLY A 21 8.01 -4.38 -17.79
C GLY A 21 7.28 -4.78 -19.09
N PRO A 22 8.03 -4.91 -20.20
CA PRO A 22 7.47 -5.04 -21.55
C PRO A 22 6.59 -6.28 -21.75
N ASP A 23 6.83 -7.37 -21.01
CA ASP A 23 6.04 -8.60 -21.09
C ASP A 23 4.67 -8.51 -20.37
N ALA A 24 4.43 -7.41 -19.64
CA ALA A 24 3.18 -7.17 -18.92
C ALA A 24 2.09 -6.51 -19.78
N SER A 25 2.40 -6.21 -21.04
CA SER A 25 1.48 -5.54 -21.97
C SER A 25 0.24 -6.42 -22.21
N GLY A 26 -0.85 -6.10 -21.53
CA GLY A 26 -2.18 -6.68 -21.76
C GLY A 26 -2.78 -7.50 -20.62
N LEU A 27 -2.09 -7.66 -19.48
CA LEU A 27 -2.44 -8.74 -18.55
C LEU A 27 -2.86 -8.28 -17.15
N PHE A 28 -2.58 -7.07 -16.66
CA PHE A 28 -2.98 -6.76 -15.30
C PHE A 28 -4.50 -6.71 -15.13
N LYS A 29 -5.00 -7.35 -14.06
CA LYS A 29 -6.40 -7.26 -13.63
C LYS A 29 -6.52 -6.07 -12.68
N THR A 30 -7.65 -5.36 -12.73
CA THR A 30 -8.02 -4.54 -11.58
C THR A 30 -8.49 -5.49 -10.46
N TYR A 31 -8.05 -5.25 -9.23
CA TYR A 31 -8.45 -6.10 -8.10
C TYR A 31 -9.96 -6.02 -7.83
N THR A 32 -10.55 -4.88 -8.19
CA THR A 32 -11.99 -4.62 -8.18
C THR A 32 -12.44 -4.13 -9.56
N ASP A 33 -13.70 -4.36 -9.92
CA ASP A 33 -14.22 -3.89 -11.22
C ASP A 33 -14.36 -2.36 -11.30
N GLN A 34 -14.21 -1.66 -10.17
CA GLN A 34 -14.30 -0.20 -10.08
C GLN A 34 -13.29 0.38 -9.08
N PRO A 35 -12.85 1.64 -9.29
CA PRO A 35 -12.06 2.38 -8.32
C PRO A 35 -12.82 2.61 -7.02
N GLN A 36 -12.08 2.64 -5.91
CA GLN A 36 -12.62 2.86 -4.58
C GLN A 36 -12.41 4.31 -4.12
N ILE A 37 -13.45 4.92 -3.56
CA ILE A 37 -13.34 6.23 -2.91
C ILE A 37 -12.78 6.03 -1.50
N LEU A 38 -11.73 6.79 -1.19
CA LEU A 38 -11.15 6.89 0.14
C LEU A 38 -11.57 8.22 0.75
N PHE A 39 -12.39 8.15 1.79
CA PHE A 39 -12.98 9.31 2.45
C PHE A 39 -12.53 9.39 3.92
N SER A 40 -12.20 10.59 4.40
CA SER A 40 -11.78 10.81 5.79
C SER A 40 -12.33 12.11 6.33
N LEU A 41 -13.16 12.04 7.39
CA LEU A 41 -13.66 13.22 8.08
C LEU A 41 -12.56 13.89 8.91
N PRO A 42 -12.67 15.20 9.20
CA PRO A 42 -11.86 15.86 10.22
C PRO A 42 -11.85 15.05 11.52
N HIS A 43 -10.67 14.69 12.01
CA HIS A 43 -10.53 13.93 13.24
C HIS A 43 -9.21 14.25 13.94
N GLY A 44 -9.33 14.95 15.07
CA GLY A 44 -8.19 15.47 15.82
C GLY A 44 -7.80 16.87 15.36
N ARG A 45 -7.29 17.70 16.28
CA ARG A 45 -6.73 19.03 15.96
C ARG A 45 -5.23 18.97 15.65
N GLU A 46 -4.56 17.93 16.12
CA GLU A 46 -3.12 17.76 15.95
C GLU A 46 -2.83 16.56 15.06
N TRP A 47 -1.91 16.77 14.12
CA TRP A 47 -1.43 15.70 13.26
C TRP A 47 -0.32 14.91 13.96
N PHE A 48 -0.32 13.60 13.79
CA PHE A 48 0.73 12.72 14.32
C PHE A 48 0.98 11.55 13.38
N LEU A 49 2.20 11.00 13.44
CA LEU A 49 2.49 9.73 12.79
C LEU A 49 1.96 8.55 13.63
N PRO A 50 0.96 7.78 13.14
CA PRO A 50 0.34 6.70 13.89
C PRO A 50 1.30 5.53 14.08
N TYR A 51 1.19 4.85 15.23
CA TYR A 51 1.94 3.62 15.51
C TYR A 51 1.13 2.33 15.27
N THR A 52 -0.18 2.47 15.02
CA THR A 52 -1.12 1.39 14.71
C THR A 52 -1.66 1.53 13.28
N GLY A 53 -2.52 0.60 12.85
CA GLY A 53 -3.15 0.66 11.52
C GLY A 53 -2.27 0.21 10.35
N TRP A 54 -0.94 0.13 10.54
CA TRP A 54 -0.01 -0.34 9.51
C TRP A 54 -0.33 -1.76 9.01
N HIS A 55 -0.52 -1.89 7.71
CA HIS A 55 -0.84 -3.15 7.03
C HIS A 55 -0.29 -3.20 5.60
N LEU A 56 -0.51 -4.33 4.94
CA LEU A 56 -0.23 -4.57 3.52
C LEU A 56 -1.54 -4.99 2.88
N ASP A 57 -1.76 -4.61 1.63
CA ASP A 57 -2.93 -5.04 0.88
C ASP A 57 -2.77 -6.46 0.35
N VAL A 58 -1.55 -6.80 -0.09
CA VAL A 58 -1.22 -8.12 -0.62
C VAL A 58 -0.13 -8.77 0.26
N PRO A 59 -0.26 -10.07 0.61
CA PRO A 59 0.80 -10.78 1.32
C PRO A 59 2.05 -10.95 0.44
N GLY A 60 3.20 -11.17 1.07
CA GLY A 60 4.36 -11.69 0.34
C GLY A 60 4.10 -13.12 -0.14
N ILE A 61 4.41 -13.43 -1.38
CA ILE A 61 4.22 -14.77 -1.97
C ILE A 61 5.55 -15.21 -2.57
N ALA A 62 5.98 -16.43 -2.27
CA ALA A 62 7.23 -16.96 -2.81
C ALA A 62 7.18 -17.04 -4.35
N GLY A 63 8.25 -16.54 -4.98
CA GLY A 63 8.35 -16.46 -6.44
C GLY A 63 7.41 -15.45 -7.09
N VAL A 64 6.90 -14.47 -6.32
CA VAL A 64 6.16 -13.31 -6.85
C VAL A 64 6.86 -12.06 -6.37
N ASP A 65 7.78 -11.56 -7.19
CA ASP A 65 8.62 -10.42 -6.84
C ASP A 65 7.90 -9.09 -7.01
N GLU A 66 6.86 -9.02 -7.82
CA GLU A 66 6.11 -7.79 -8.10
C GLU A 66 4.62 -8.13 -8.30
N PRO A 67 3.81 -8.18 -7.23
CA PRO A 67 2.42 -8.64 -7.36
C PRO A 67 1.51 -7.61 -8.02
N GLY A 68 1.86 -6.32 -7.90
CA GLY A 68 1.03 -5.24 -8.39
C GLY A 68 1.17 -3.93 -7.64
N TYR A 69 0.48 -2.93 -8.19
CA TYR A 69 0.55 -1.55 -7.79
C TYR A 69 -0.83 -1.03 -7.39
N GLN A 70 -0.89 -0.29 -6.29
CA GLN A 70 -2.03 0.49 -5.91
C GLN A 70 -1.83 1.94 -6.36
N MET A 71 -2.76 2.42 -7.16
CA MET A 71 -2.90 3.82 -7.51
C MET A 71 -3.56 4.59 -6.37
N PHE A 72 -3.07 5.79 -6.09
CA PHE A 72 -3.80 6.81 -5.34
C PHE A 72 -3.82 8.10 -6.18
N THR A 73 -5.01 8.67 -6.36
CA THR A 73 -5.18 9.99 -6.94
C THR A 73 -6.11 10.84 -6.09
N PHE A 74 -6.08 12.14 -6.32
CA PHE A 74 -6.69 13.15 -5.47
C PHE A 74 -7.87 13.79 -6.20
N LEU A 75 -9.02 13.92 -5.53
CA LEU A 75 -10.14 14.72 -6.06
C LEU A 75 -10.08 16.16 -5.57
N GLU A 76 -9.33 16.40 -4.50
CA GLU A 76 -9.05 17.71 -3.92
C GLU A 76 -7.57 17.76 -3.50
N PRO A 77 -6.96 18.95 -3.36
CA PRO A 77 -5.59 19.04 -2.88
C PRO A 77 -5.43 18.39 -1.49
N VAL A 78 -4.44 17.49 -1.38
CA VAL A 78 -4.01 16.88 -0.12
C VAL A 78 -2.60 17.36 0.16
N VAL A 79 -2.43 18.15 1.21
CA VAL A 79 -1.12 18.60 1.70
C VAL A 79 -0.72 17.78 2.92
N ALA A 80 0.57 17.84 3.28
CA ALA A 80 1.08 17.16 4.45
C ALA A 80 0.27 17.57 5.70
N GLY A 81 -0.10 16.61 6.52
CA GLY A 81 -0.92 16.84 7.70
C GLY A 81 -2.44 16.68 7.49
N GLN A 82 -2.89 16.34 6.29
CA GLN A 82 -4.32 16.38 5.93
C GLN A 82 -4.86 15.03 5.43
N ALA A 83 -4.59 13.99 6.20
CA ALA A 83 -5.08 12.62 5.96
C ALA A 83 -4.63 11.96 4.66
N GLY A 84 -3.44 12.27 4.12
CA GLY A 84 -2.88 11.45 3.06
C GLY A 84 -2.66 9.99 3.49
N THR A 85 -2.54 9.07 2.54
CA THR A 85 -2.06 7.72 2.85
C THR A 85 -0.59 7.83 3.31
N LEU A 86 -0.23 7.21 4.42
CA LEU A 86 1.15 7.08 4.88
C LEU A 86 1.73 5.78 4.40
N VAL A 87 2.92 5.82 3.80
CA VAL A 87 3.66 4.65 3.34
C VAL A 87 5.06 4.65 3.93
N ALA A 88 5.52 3.50 4.40
CA ALA A 88 6.95 3.28 4.65
C ALA A 88 7.59 2.84 3.32
N ALA A 89 8.13 3.80 2.57
CA ALA A 89 8.80 3.54 1.30
C ALA A 89 9.95 2.55 1.50
N GLY A 90 10.18 1.67 0.51
CA GLY A 90 11.18 0.59 0.59
C GLY A 90 10.75 -0.65 1.39
N SER A 91 9.72 -0.57 2.24
CA SER A 91 9.31 -1.68 3.11
C SER A 91 8.89 -2.95 2.36
N HIS A 92 8.38 -2.85 1.13
CA HIS A 92 8.01 -3.99 0.29
C HIS A 92 9.20 -4.91 -0.04
N ARG A 93 10.45 -4.42 0.02
CA ARG A 93 11.65 -5.20 -0.30
C ARG A 93 12.00 -6.26 0.75
N PHE A 94 11.37 -6.21 1.93
CA PHE A 94 11.60 -7.15 3.03
C PHE A 94 10.55 -8.26 3.12
N VAL A 95 9.59 -8.30 2.19
CA VAL A 95 8.34 -9.05 2.39
C VAL A 95 8.22 -10.29 1.51
N THR A 96 9.14 -10.53 0.57
CA THR A 96 9.12 -11.73 -0.30
C THR A 96 9.69 -12.93 0.45
N PRO A 97 8.87 -13.96 0.79
CA PRO A 97 9.37 -15.14 1.45
C PRO A 97 10.08 -16.07 0.46
N ARG A 98 11.05 -16.86 0.95
CA ARG A 98 11.68 -17.92 0.14
C ARG A 98 10.70 -19.05 -0.22
N VAL A 99 9.77 -19.35 0.70
CA VAL A 99 8.76 -20.41 0.54
C VAL A 99 7.42 -19.97 1.11
N GLY A 100 6.33 -20.40 0.48
CA GLY A 100 4.97 -20.15 0.97
C GLY A 100 4.59 -18.68 0.94
N ILE A 101 3.93 -18.20 2.01
CA ILE A 101 3.22 -16.92 2.06
C ILE A 101 3.55 -16.19 3.35
N LEU A 102 3.84 -14.91 3.24
CA LEU A 102 4.11 -14.03 4.36
C LEU A 102 2.99 -12.99 4.51
N ARG A 103 2.04 -13.27 5.42
CA ARG A 103 0.92 -12.37 5.71
C ARG A 103 1.35 -11.13 6.50
N SER A 104 0.55 -10.06 6.44
CA SER A 104 0.84 -8.78 7.11
C SER A 104 1.27 -8.90 8.58
N LYS A 105 0.62 -9.75 9.39
CA LYS A 105 1.05 -9.99 10.79
C LYS A 105 2.48 -10.51 10.90
N ASN A 106 2.88 -11.43 10.01
CA ASN A 106 4.22 -12.01 10.00
C ASN A 106 5.24 -11.07 9.37
N VAL A 107 4.85 -10.33 8.32
CA VAL A 107 5.65 -9.24 7.73
C VAL A 107 6.01 -8.23 8.80
N LYS A 108 5.03 -7.72 9.56
CA LYS A 108 5.28 -6.75 10.63
C LYS A 108 6.25 -7.29 11.68
N ARG A 109 6.18 -8.57 12.03
CA ARG A 109 7.13 -9.21 12.96
C ARG A 109 8.55 -9.25 12.41
N ILE A 110 8.72 -9.47 11.10
CA ILE A 110 10.03 -9.43 10.43
C ILE A 110 10.54 -8.00 10.37
N LEU A 111 9.73 -7.05 9.89
CA LEU A 111 10.07 -5.65 9.79
C LEU A 111 10.52 -5.08 11.15
N LYS A 112 9.82 -5.41 12.24
CA LYS A 112 10.16 -5.00 13.62
C LYS A 112 11.53 -5.47 14.13
N ARG A 113 12.26 -6.30 13.38
CA ARG A 113 13.67 -6.63 13.68
C ARG A 113 14.60 -5.47 13.35
N HIS A 114 14.21 -4.59 12.43
CA HIS A 114 14.94 -3.37 12.12
C HIS A 114 14.40 -2.21 12.96
N GLU A 115 15.30 -1.37 13.44
CA GLU A 115 14.98 -0.31 14.38
C GLU A 115 13.93 0.66 13.83
N VAL A 116 14.05 1.07 12.57
CA VAL A 116 13.15 2.02 11.90
C VAL A 116 11.68 1.57 12.01
N PHE A 117 11.38 0.30 11.70
CA PHE A 117 10.02 -0.23 11.74
C PHE A 117 9.56 -0.56 13.16
N ARG A 118 10.49 -0.92 14.05
CA ARG A 118 10.20 -1.08 15.48
C ARG A 118 9.73 0.23 16.08
N ARG A 119 10.45 1.34 15.83
CA ARG A 119 10.08 2.71 16.22
C ARG A 119 8.76 3.13 15.61
N LEU A 120 8.56 2.89 14.31
CA LEU A 120 7.33 3.24 13.59
C LEU A 120 6.09 2.63 14.23
N MET A 121 6.17 1.35 14.61
CA MET A 121 5.04 0.56 15.13
C MET A 121 5.09 0.34 16.64
N SER A 122 5.69 1.28 17.37
CA SER A 122 5.82 1.29 18.84
C SER A 122 5.02 2.44 19.45
N SER A 123 4.39 2.16 20.60
CA SER A 123 3.67 3.13 21.43
C SER A 123 4.59 4.01 22.28
N ASP A 124 5.89 3.72 22.33
CA ASP A 124 6.80 4.13 23.41
C ASP A 124 7.25 5.61 23.34
N GLY A 125 6.48 6.46 22.66
CA GLY A 125 6.67 7.92 22.64
C GLY A 125 7.92 8.44 21.92
N ALA A 126 8.73 7.56 21.33
CA ALA A 126 9.88 7.96 20.52
C ALA A 126 9.45 8.95 19.43
N ASP A 127 10.32 9.92 19.11
CA ASP A 127 10.05 10.87 18.03
C ASP A 127 9.94 10.12 16.70
N ARG A 128 8.69 9.80 16.33
CA ARG A 128 8.30 9.11 15.10
C ARG A 128 8.30 10.07 13.91
N MET A 129 8.26 11.38 14.14
CA MET A 129 8.24 12.37 13.07
C MET A 129 9.56 12.40 12.30
N GLN A 130 10.68 12.10 12.98
CA GLN A 130 11.98 11.92 12.32
C GLN A 130 11.96 10.86 11.22
N LEU A 131 11.11 9.83 11.35
CA LEU A 131 10.97 8.78 10.32
C LEU A 131 10.40 9.33 9.00
N MET A 132 9.80 10.52 9.03
CA MET A 132 9.36 11.24 7.84
C MET A 132 10.40 12.22 7.32
N ALA A 133 11.21 12.80 8.20
CA ALA A 133 12.25 13.75 7.84
C ALA A 133 13.44 13.06 7.15
N ASP A 134 13.87 11.93 7.72
CA ASP A 134 15.14 11.30 7.35
C ASP A 134 14.91 9.98 6.60
N GLU A 135 15.63 9.80 5.50
CA GLU A 135 15.80 8.49 4.90
C GLU A 135 16.83 7.69 5.69
N THR A 136 16.52 6.44 6.00
CA THR A 136 17.41 5.52 6.71
C THR A 136 17.71 4.32 5.80
N GLU A 137 18.99 3.98 5.63
CA GLU A 137 19.38 2.74 4.98
C GLU A 137 19.22 1.55 5.94
N VAL A 138 18.54 0.49 5.50
CA VAL A 138 18.35 -0.75 6.23
C VAL A 138 18.71 -1.91 5.31
N ASP A 139 19.80 -2.62 5.61
CA ASP A 139 20.32 -3.72 4.79
C ASP A 139 20.47 -3.34 3.30
N GLY A 140 20.97 -2.13 3.01
CA GLY A 140 21.11 -1.62 1.65
C GLY A 140 19.80 -1.14 0.98
N VAL A 141 18.69 -1.11 1.73
CA VAL A 141 17.40 -0.59 1.25
C VAL A 141 17.14 0.79 1.86
N PRO A 142 16.94 1.85 1.05
CA PRO A 142 16.48 3.13 1.56
C PRO A 142 15.04 3.02 2.06
N VAL A 143 14.81 3.48 3.29
CA VAL A 143 13.50 3.47 3.95
C VAL A 143 13.18 4.85 4.49
N GLN A 144 11.98 5.34 4.17
CA GLN A 144 11.45 6.59 4.72
C GLN A 144 9.92 6.55 4.78
N VAL A 145 9.33 7.17 5.80
CA VAL A 145 7.89 7.33 5.87
C VAL A 145 7.46 8.56 5.07
N ARG A 146 6.52 8.39 4.15
CA ARG A 146 5.99 9.47 3.31
C ARG A 146 4.47 9.53 3.44
N GLU A 147 3.94 10.74 3.49
CA GLU A 147 2.52 10.98 3.28
C GLU A 147 2.29 11.27 1.79
N LEU A 148 1.37 10.53 1.18
CA LEU A 148 0.97 10.75 -0.20
C LEU A 148 0.18 12.05 -0.28
N THR A 149 0.79 13.05 -0.89
CA THR A 149 0.25 14.41 -1.08
C THR A 149 0.21 14.73 -2.57
N GLY A 150 -0.60 15.70 -2.96
CA GLY A 150 -0.76 16.06 -4.36
C GLY A 150 -1.96 16.95 -4.62
N LYS A 151 -2.05 17.46 -5.85
CA LYS A 151 -3.19 18.19 -6.39
C LYS A 151 -4.10 17.25 -7.17
N PRO A 152 -5.33 17.67 -7.50
CA PRO A 152 -6.21 16.88 -8.35
C PRO A 152 -5.52 16.51 -9.67
N GLY A 153 -5.59 15.21 -10.03
CA GLY A 153 -4.92 14.65 -11.21
C GLY A 153 -3.51 14.10 -10.97
N ASP A 154 -2.84 14.45 -9.86
CA ASP A 154 -1.58 13.79 -9.49
C ASP A 154 -1.85 12.32 -9.14
N VAL A 155 -0.87 11.45 -9.42
CA VAL A 155 -0.98 10.01 -9.19
C VAL A 155 0.24 9.49 -8.45
N TRP A 156 -0.01 8.70 -7.41
CA TRP A 156 0.98 7.83 -6.77
C TRP A 156 0.73 6.39 -7.17
N LEU A 157 1.79 5.66 -7.52
CA LEU A 157 1.78 4.20 -7.71
C LEU A 157 2.64 3.57 -6.62
N MET A 158 2.02 2.74 -5.79
CA MET A 158 2.64 2.12 -4.62
C MET A 158 2.63 0.60 -4.78
N ASP A 159 3.78 -0.07 -4.59
CA ASP A 159 3.80 -1.54 -4.47
C ASP A 159 2.83 -1.98 -3.37
N MET A 160 1.89 -2.87 -3.70
CA MET A 160 0.81 -3.28 -2.78
C MET A 160 1.28 -4.01 -1.51
N ARG A 161 2.55 -4.39 -1.45
CA ARG A 161 3.19 -4.97 -0.26
C ARG A 161 3.90 -3.93 0.61
N SER A 162 3.88 -2.66 0.21
CA SER A 162 4.41 -1.58 1.04
C SER A 162 3.56 -1.43 2.30
N LEU A 163 4.23 -1.34 3.45
CA LEU A 163 3.60 -1.10 4.74
C LEU A 163 2.99 0.30 4.72
N HIS A 164 1.68 0.39 4.88
CA HIS A 164 0.97 1.67 4.81
C HIS A 164 -0.18 1.75 5.81
N THR A 165 -0.67 2.97 6.05
CA THR A 165 -1.82 3.28 6.89
C THR A 165 -2.43 4.62 6.46
N ILE A 166 -3.59 4.95 7.00
CA ILE A 166 -4.18 6.28 6.85
C ILE A 166 -3.56 7.27 7.86
N ALA A 167 -3.25 8.50 7.44
CA ALA A 167 -2.91 9.58 8.36
C ALA A 167 -4.15 10.18 9.03
N PRO A 168 -4.02 10.75 10.25
CA PRO A 168 -5.07 11.57 10.84
C PRO A 168 -5.46 12.74 9.93
N ASN A 169 -6.74 13.12 9.94
CA ASN A 169 -7.22 14.32 9.26
C ASN A 169 -7.24 15.50 10.22
N ALA A 170 -6.14 16.25 10.29
CA ALA A 170 -6.05 17.46 11.10
C ALA A 170 -6.61 18.72 10.41
N ALA A 171 -7.17 18.58 9.20
CA ALA A 171 -7.87 19.68 8.52
C ALA A 171 -9.27 19.89 9.09
N ASP A 172 -9.86 21.05 8.79
CA ASP A 172 -11.24 21.40 9.11
C ASP A 172 -12.26 20.89 8.07
N LYS A 173 -11.78 20.20 7.04
CA LYS A 173 -12.58 19.67 5.93
C LYS A 173 -12.34 18.16 5.71
N PRO A 174 -13.32 17.44 5.16
CA PRO A 174 -13.10 16.06 4.73
C PRO A 174 -12.02 15.97 3.64
N ARG A 175 -11.39 14.80 3.56
CA ARG A 175 -10.46 14.43 2.49
C ARG A 175 -11.10 13.40 1.59
N VAL A 176 -10.96 13.57 0.26
CA VAL A 176 -11.43 12.61 -0.74
C VAL A 176 -10.30 12.24 -1.71
N MET A 177 -9.96 10.95 -1.76
CA MET A 177 -9.05 10.36 -2.74
C MET A 177 -9.72 9.19 -3.45
N VAL A 178 -9.14 8.75 -4.56
CA VAL A 178 -9.56 7.54 -5.25
C VAL A 178 -8.38 6.59 -5.37
N THR A 179 -8.65 5.29 -5.23
CA THR A 179 -7.67 4.24 -5.41
C THR A 179 -8.15 3.15 -6.37
N GLU A 180 -7.22 2.61 -7.15
CA GLU A 180 -7.41 1.46 -8.02
C GLU A 180 -6.20 0.54 -7.84
N ARG A 181 -6.37 -0.77 -8.02
CA ARG A 181 -5.28 -1.73 -7.82
C ARG A 181 -5.06 -2.54 -9.08
N PHE A 182 -3.85 -2.47 -9.60
CA PHE A 182 -3.40 -3.22 -10.77
C PHE A 182 -2.60 -4.42 -10.31
N VAL A 183 -3.02 -5.63 -10.69
CA VAL A 183 -2.40 -6.89 -10.23
C VAL A 183 -1.97 -7.72 -11.42
N GLN A 184 -0.75 -8.26 -11.40
CA GLN A 184 -0.34 -9.23 -12.41
C GLN A 184 -1.19 -10.51 -12.31
N PRO A 185 -1.60 -11.16 -13.42
CA PRO A 185 -2.44 -12.36 -13.35
C PRO A 185 -1.84 -13.50 -12.56
N GLU A 186 -0.54 -13.76 -12.73
CA GLU A 186 0.11 -14.84 -11.99
C GLU A 186 0.08 -14.57 -10.49
N ALA A 187 0.38 -13.34 -10.08
CA ALA A 187 0.28 -12.91 -8.70
C ALA A 187 -1.16 -13.03 -8.18
N TYR A 188 -2.15 -12.63 -8.99
CA TYR A 188 -3.57 -12.73 -8.67
C TYR A 188 -4.00 -14.19 -8.47
N GLU A 189 -3.67 -15.09 -9.40
CA GLU A 189 -4.04 -16.50 -9.30
C GLU A 189 -3.38 -17.18 -8.11
N ARG A 190 -2.09 -16.93 -7.87
CA ARG A 190 -1.38 -17.44 -6.69
C ARG A 190 -2.01 -16.92 -5.40
N MET A 191 -2.32 -15.62 -5.33
CA MET A 191 -3.01 -15.01 -4.19
C MET A 191 -4.41 -15.62 -3.97
N MET A 192 -5.18 -15.82 -5.04
CA MET A 192 -6.52 -16.41 -4.94
C MET A 192 -6.48 -17.89 -4.56
N ALA A 193 -5.50 -18.66 -5.03
CA ALA A 193 -5.30 -20.04 -4.61
C ALA A 193 -5.05 -20.14 -3.10
N VAL A 194 -4.31 -19.17 -2.54
CA VAL A 194 -4.09 -19.05 -1.09
C VAL A 194 -5.38 -18.78 -0.33
N TYR A 195 -6.21 -17.85 -0.83
CA TYR A 195 -7.47 -17.51 -0.18
C TYR A 195 -8.52 -18.61 -0.33
N ARG A 196 -8.56 -19.32 -1.47
CA ARG A 196 -9.48 -20.46 -1.72
C ARG A 196 -9.16 -21.67 -0.83
N LYS A 197 -7.89 -22.05 -0.64
CA LYS A 197 -7.49 -23.11 0.30
C LYS A 197 -7.94 -22.87 1.75
N ARG A 198 -8.31 -21.63 2.09
CA ARG A 198 -8.84 -21.25 3.40
C ARG A 198 -10.38 -21.36 3.48
N ALA A 199 -11.06 -21.32 2.33
CA ALA A 199 -12.52 -21.35 2.23
C ALA A 199 -13.10 -22.77 2.20
N GLU A 200 -12.27 -23.81 2.08
CA GLU A 200 -12.68 -25.21 2.28
C GLU A 200 -12.45 -25.62 3.75
N PRO A 201 -13.50 -25.70 4.58
CA PRO A 201 -13.39 -26.29 5.90
C PRO A 201 -13.52 -27.81 5.74
N GLY A 202 -12.38 -28.51 5.79
CA GLY A 202 -12.33 -29.94 6.09
C GLY A 202 -12.89 -30.88 5.04
N LEU A 203 -12.01 -31.41 4.18
CA LEU A 203 -12.16 -32.76 3.68
C LEU A 203 -11.00 -33.60 4.23
N LEU A 204 -11.37 -34.72 4.86
CA LEU A 204 -10.53 -35.75 5.49
C LEU A 204 -10.13 -35.48 6.96
N ARG A 205 -11.12 -35.64 7.85
CA ARG A 205 -10.96 -36.58 8.96
C ARG A 205 -11.40 -37.95 8.44
N THR A 206 -10.44 -38.86 8.28
CA THR A 206 -10.66 -40.31 8.42
C THR A 206 -9.98 -40.73 9.71
#